data_AF-A0A426XJ85-F1
#
_entry.id   AF-A0A426XJ85-F1
#
_cell.length_a   1.000
_cell.length_b   1.000
_cell.length_c   1.000
_cell.angle_alpha   90.00
_cell.angle_beta   90.00
_cell.angle_gamma   90.00
#
_symmetry.space_group_name_H-M   'P 1'
#
loop_
_entity.id
_entity.type
_entity.pdbx_description
1 polymer ?
#
loop_
_entity_poly.entity_id
_entity_poly.type
_entity_poly.pdbx_seq_one_letter_code
_entity_poly.pdbx_strand_id
1 'polypeptide(L)'
;MEDGAAGEQRDQETLDAVRSVVFKPSVSLEEKRFPRVQGYDFNRGCDLIGLLDSMSSTGFQASNLGDAIDVINQMRNLAYRQSVTCKIFLGFTSNLVSSGIREIIRFLVQHRMVEVLVTTAGGIEEDLIKCLAPTYKGEFSLPGSSLRSKGLNRIGNLLVPNDNYCKFEDWIMPILDQLLLEQTTETRKWVPSASGYLWSL
;
A
#
# COMPACT_ATOMS: atom_id res chain seq x y z
N MET A 1 -33.89 -52.77 35.43
CA MET A 1 -32.64 -52.25 36.01
C MET A 1 -31.45 -52.37 35.03
N GLU A 2 -31.62 -52.93 33.82
CA GLU A 2 -30.51 -53.11 32.85
C GLU A 2 -30.30 -51.92 31.89
N ASP A 3 -31.31 -51.07 31.63
CA ASP A 3 -31.19 -49.96 30.67
C ASP A 3 -30.27 -48.79 31.13
N GLY A 4 -30.04 -48.63 32.43
CA GLY A 4 -29.19 -47.54 32.96
C GLY A 4 -27.69 -47.77 32.76
N ALA A 5 -27.23 -49.01 32.88
CA ALA A 5 -25.81 -49.35 32.79
C ALA A 5 -25.28 -49.28 31.34
N ALA A 6 -26.10 -49.65 30.34
CA ALA A 6 -25.73 -49.55 28.93
C ALA A 6 -25.68 -48.09 28.43
N GLY A 7 -26.49 -47.20 29.01
CA GLY A 7 -26.44 -45.75 28.76
C GLY A 7 -25.18 -45.11 29.31
N GLU A 8 -24.83 -45.39 30.57
CA GLU A 8 -23.61 -44.87 31.22
C GLU A 8 -22.32 -45.34 30.52
N GLN A 9 -22.29 -46.58 30.04
CA GLN A 9 -21.14 -47.15 29.35
C GLN A 9 -20.95 -46.55 27.94
N ARG A 10 -22.06 -46.32 27.22
CA ARG A 10 -22.06 -45.61 25.93
C ARG A 10 -21.65 -44.15 26.07
N ASP A 11 -22.06 -43.50 27.16
CA ASP A 11 -21.66 -42.13 27.48
C ASP A 11 -20.17 -42.07 27.83
N GLN A 12 -19.64 -43.07 28.55
CA GLN A 12 -18.21 -43.16 28.87
C GLN A 12 -17.35 -43.39 27.62
N GLU A 13 -17.74 -44.30 26.72
CA GLU A 13 -17.07 -44.51 25.43
C GLU A 13 -17.10 -43.25 24.55
N THR A 14 -18.22 -42.52 24.56
CA THR A 14 -18.37 -41.25 23.85
C THR A 14 -17.43 -40.19 24.44
N LEU A 15 -17.34 -40.09 25.76
CA LEU A 15 -16.43 -39.16 26.44
C LEU A 15 -14.96 -39.49 26.16
N ASP A 16 -14.59 -40.76 26.17
CA ASP A 16 -13.23 -41.19 25.88
C ASP A 16 -12.87 -40.98 24.40
N ALA A 17 -13.82 -41.17 23.49
CA ALA A 17 -13.67 -40.80 22.08
C ALA A 17 -13.45 -39.29 21.91
N VAL A 18 -14.28 -38.44 22.53
CA VAL A 18 -14.12 -36.97 22.51
C VAL A 18 -12.78 -36.55 23.10
N ARG A 19 -12.35 -37.17 24.20
CA ARG A 19 -11.04 -36.93 24.81
C ARG A 19 -9.90 -37.28 23.86
N SER A 20 -9.98 -38.41 23.16
CA SER A 20 -8.93 -38.80 22.21
C SER A 20 -8.79 -37.82 21.02
N VAL A 21 -9.89 -37.17 20.62
CA VAL A 21 -9.90 -36.15 19.56
C VAL A 21 -9.33 -34.82 20.06
N VAL A 22 -9.75 -34.38 21.24
CA VAL A 22 -9.34 -33.09 21.82
C VAL A 22 -7.89 -33.12 22.34
N PHE A 23 -7.49 -34.22 22.98
CA PHE A 23 -6.17 -34.36 23.62
C PHE A 23 -5.19 -35.17 22.76
N LYS A 24 -5.27 -35.02 21.44
CA LYS A 24 -4.32 -35.64 20.52
C LYS A 24 -2.90 -35.10 20.79
N PRO A 25 -1.91 -35.95 21.05
CA PRO A 25 -0.53 -35.51 21.24
C PRO A 25 0.01 -34.82 19.98
N SER A 26 0.63 -33.65 20.15
CA SER A 26 1.30 -32.94 19.07
C SER A 26 2.72 -33.45 18.85
N VAL A 27 3.20 -33.33 17.61
CA VAL A 27 4.63 -33.41 17.32
C VAL A 27 5.37 -32.16 17.83
N SER A 28 6.67 -32.28 18.06
CA SER A 28 7.52 -31.14 18.40
C SER A 28 7.71 -30.21 17.21
N LEU A 29 7.74 -28.90 17.45
CA LEU A 29 8.03 -27.90 16.42
C LEU A 29 9.51 -27.47 16.47
N GLU A 30 10.10 -27.24 15.29
CA GLU A 30 11.43 -26.66 15.17
C GLU A 30 11.35 -25.13 15.23
N GLU A 31 11.83 -24.53 16.31
CA GLU A 31 11.66 -23.08 16.57
C GLU A 31 12.36 -22.18 15.54
N LYS A 32 13.43 -22.67 14.89
CA LYS A 32 14.10 -21.93 13.82
C LYS A 32 13.21 -21.74 12.59
N ARG A 33 12.33 -22.71 12.33
CA ARG A 33 11.41 -22.70 11.19
C ARG A 33 10.06 -22.10 11.57
N PHE A 34 9.64 -22.30 12.81
CA PHE A 34 8.37 -21.83 13.34
C PHE A 34 8.65 -20.88 14.51
N PRO A 35 8.97 -19.60 14.23
CA PRO A 35 9.25 -18.63 15.27
C PRO A 35 8.03 -18.50 16.18
N ARG A 36 8.30 -18.40 17.49
CA ARG A 36 7.26 -18.21 18.50
C ARG A 36 6.57 -16.86 18.28
N VAL A 37 5.25 -16.85 18.45
CA VAL A 37 4.48 -15.61 18.43
C VAL A 37 4.81 -14.80 19.68
N GLN A 38 5.25 -13.56 19.49
CA GLN A 38 5.58 -12.63 20.56
C GLN A 38 5.36 -11.19 20.09
N GLY A 39 4.52 -10.44 20.80
CA GLY A 39 4.35 -9.01 20.55
C GLY A 39 5.40 -8.16 21.25
N TYR A 40 5.41 -6.86 20.94
CA TYR A 40 6.24 -5.88 21.64
C TYR A 40 5.84 -5.74 23.12
N ASP A 41 6.82 -5.76 24.03
CA ASP A 41 6.63 -5.53 25.46
C ASP A 41 6.86 -4.06 25.81
N PHE A 42 5.79 -3.33 26.09
CA PHE A 42 5.85 -1.90 26.45
C PHE A 42 6.49 -1.62 27.81
N ASN A 43 6.75 -2.63 28.65
CA ASN A 43 7.59 -2.43 29.85
C ASN A 43 9.05 -2.10 29.48
N ARG A 44 9.45 -2.37 28.23
CA ARG A 44 10.76 -1.97 27.68
C ARG A 44 10.81 -0.51 27.20
N GLY A 45 9.70 0.23 27.31
CA GLY A 45 9.57 1.62 26.90
C GLY A 45 8.72 1.81 25.65
N CYS A 46 8.62 3.06 25.19
CA CYS A 46 7.90 3.43 23.96
C CYS A 46 8.89 3.59 22.80
N ASP A 47 9.31 2.48 22.21
CA ASP A 47 10.16 2.46 21.01
C ASP A 47 9.36 2.03 19.77
N LEU A 48 9.18 2.97 18.84
CA LEU A 48 8.47 2.72 17.59
C LEU A 48 9.21 1.73 16.68
N ILE A 49 10.55 1.78 16.66
CA ILE A 49 11.33 0.87 15.81
C ILE A 49 11.19 -0.55 16.35
N GLY A 50 11.41 -0.75 17.66
CA GLY A 50 11.19 -2.04 18.29
C GLY A 50 9.75 -2.57 18.13
N LEU A 51 8.75 -1.69 18.15
CA LEU A 51 7.37 -2.07 17.85
C LEU A 51 7.22 -2.59 16.41
N LEU A 52 7.74 -1.86 15.41
CA LEU A 52 7.68 -2.25 14.01
C LEU A 52 8.46 -3.56 13.74
N ASP A 53 9.64 -3.72 14.35
CA ASP A 53 10.45 -4.94 14.23
C ASP A 53 9.71 -6.16 14.79
N SER A 54 8.91 -5.98 15.86
CA SER A 54 8.13 -7.07 16.45
C SER A 54 6.97 -7.54 15.57
N MET A 55 6.59 -6.78 14.53
CA MET A 55 5.42 -7.10 13.69
C MET A 55 5.56 -8.47 13.02
N SER A 56 6.78 -8.85 12.60
CA SER A 56 7.10 -10.17 12.02
C SER A 56 6.66 -11.34 12.91
N SER A 57 6.81 -11.19 14.23
CA SER A 57 6.47 -12.20 15.24
C SER A 57 5.12 -11.98 15.93
N THR A 58 4.35 -10.96 15.53
CA THR A 58 3.07 -10.61 16.17
C THR A 58 1.89 -11.43 15.62
N GLY A 59 1.89 -11.78 14.34
CA GLY A 59 0.84 -12.58 13.69
C GLY A 59 -0.12 -11.78 12.80
N PHE A 60 -0.89 -12.50 11.97
CA PHE A 60 -1.85 -11.94 11.01
C PHE A 60 -1.24 -10.89 10.06
N GLN A 61 -1.88 -9.73 9.87
CA GLN A 61 -1.37 -8.69 8.98
C GLN A 61 -0.11 -8.00 9.51
N ALA A 62 0.16 -8.07 10.83
CA ALA A 62 1.42 -7.58 11.38
C ALA A 62 2.60 -8.38 10.81
N SER A 63 2.50 -9.71 10.75
CA SER A 63 3.55 -10.53 10.15
C SER A 63 3.78 -10.18 8.69
N ASN A 64 2.71 -10.00 7.90
CA ASN A 64 2.84 -9.56 6.50
C ASN A 64 3.56 -8.21 6.36
N LEU A 65 3.34 -7.27 7.29
CA LEU A 65 4.05 -5.98 7.31
C LEU A 65 5.53 -6.16 7.65
N GLY A 66 5.85 -6.98 8.66
CA GLY A 66 7.23 -7.33 9.01
C GLY A 66 7.98 -7.96 7.84
N ASP A 67 7.38 -8.97 7.21
CA ASP A 67 7.94 -9.65 6.03
C ASP A 67 8.15 -8.66 4.87
N ALA A 68 7.21 -7.74 4.64
CA ALA A 68 7.36 -6.72 3.61
C ALA A 68 8.53 -5.75 3.88
N ILE A 69 8.74 -5.36 5.14
CA ILE A 69 9.88 -4.53 5.55
C ILE A 69 11.21 -5.25 5.25
N ASP A 70 11.30 -6.53 5.63
CA ASP A 70 12.51 -7.34 5.41
C ASP A 70 12.82 -7.50 3.92
N VAL A 71 11.80 -7.79 3.11
CA VAL A 71 11.93 -7.91 1.66
C VAL A 71 12.40 -6.59 1.03
N ILE A 72 11.82 -5.45 1.42
CA ILE A 72 12.22 -4.14 0.89
C ILE A 72 13.66 -3.79 1.33
N ASN A 73 14.04 -4.09 2.56
CA ASN A 73 15.40 -3.89 3.05
C ASN A 73 16.42 -4.74 2.27
N GLN A 74 16.06 -5.99 1.94
CA GLN A 74 16.87 -6.84 1.08
C GLN A 74 17.00 -6.26 -0.34
N MET A 75 15.90 -5.77 -0.93
CA MET A 75 15.92 -5.12 -2.25
C MET A 75 16.82 -3.88 -2.30
N ARG A 76 16.94 -3.15 -1.17
CA ARG A 76 17.74 -1.93 -1.02
C ARG A 76 19.18 -2.19 -0.58
N ASN A 77 19.50 -3.39 -0.13
CA ASN A 77 20.84 -3.73 0.36
C ASN A 77 21.87 -3.65 -0.79
N LEU A 78 22.83 -2.72 -0.68
CA LEU A 78 23.80 -2.46 -1.74
C LEU A 78 24.70 -3.67 -2.05
N ALA A 79 25.16 -4.39 -1.01
CA ALA A 79 26.00 -5.57 -1.18
C ALA A 79 25.23 -6.69 -1.90
N TYR A 80 23.97 -6.90 -1.52
CA TYR A 80 23.10 -7.85 -2.20
C TYR A 80 22.83 -7.44 -3.66
N ARG A 81 22.52 -6.17 -3.93
CA ARG A 81 22.31 -5.63 -5.28
C ARG A 81 23.55 -5.72 -6.17
N GLN A 82 24.76 -5.74 -5.61
CA GLN A 82 25.97 -6.01 -6.39
C GLN A 82 26.07 -7.47 -6.82
N SER A 83 25.45 -8.40 -6.07
CA SER A 83 25.45 -9.82 -6.39
C SER A 83 24.34 -10.24 -7.37
N VAL A 84 23.29 -9.42 -7.53
CA VAL A 84 22.13 -9.73 -8.39
C VAL A 84 21.66 -8.53 -9.20
N THR A 85 21.19 -8.76 -10.42
CA THR A 85 20.49 -7.72 -11.19
C THR A 85 19.08 -7.53 -10.63
N CYS A 86 18.84 -6.45 -9.88
CA CYS A 86 17.54 -6.11 -9.31
C CYS A 86 17.06 -4.75 -9.82
N LYS A 87 15.94 -4.71 -10.55
CA LYS A 87 15.22 -3.47 -10.91
C LYS A 87 13.97 -3.35 -10.04
N ILE A 88 13.81 -2.22 -9.37
CA ILE A 88 12.68 -1.93 -8.50
C ILE A 88 11.64 -1.17 -9.31
N PHE A 89 10.50 -1.84 -9.53
CA PHE A 89 9.29 -1.27 -10.13
C PHE A 89 8.36 -0.84 -9.01
N LEU A 90 7.97 0.43 -8.98
CA LEU A 90 7.00 0.97 -8.04
C LEU A 90 5.69 1.26 -8.78
N GLY A 91 4.67 0.46 -8.48
CA GLY A 91 3.30 0.65 -8.96
C GLY A 91 2.43 1.30 -7.89
N PHE A 92 1.65 2.32 -8.26
CA PHE A 92 0.67 2.93 -7.35
C PHE A 92 -0.56 3.45 -8.09
N THR A 93 -1.70 3.41 -7.42
CA THR A 93 -2.98 3.96 -7.91
C THR A 93 -3.07 5.47 -7.65
N SER A 94 -3.91 6.18 -8.41
CA SER A 94 -4.05 7.66 -8.33
C SER A 94 -4.35 8.18 -6.92
N ASN A 95 -5.21 7.49 -6.17
CA ASN A 95 -5.60 7.90 -4.82
C ASN A 95 -4.42 8.02 -3.84
N LEU A 96 -3.32 7.31 -4.07
CA LEU A 96 -2.11 7.45 -3.24
C LEU A 96 -1.42 8.79 -3.50
N VAL A 97 -1.47 9.30 -4.73
CA VAL A 97 -1.00 10.65 -5.07
C VAL A 97 -1.98 11.72 -4.57
N SER A 98 -3.29 11.46 -4.56
CA SER A 98 -4.26 12.35 -3.90
C SER A 98 -3.94 12.54 -2.41
N SER A 99 -3.48 11.47 -1.75
CA SER A 99 -3.11 11.46 -0.33
C SER A 99 -1.73 12.09 -0.05
N GLY A 100 -1.31 12.08 1.22
CA GLY A 100 0.05 12.47 1.64
C GLY A 100 1.13 11.43 1.34
N ILE A 101 0.78 10.25 0.81
CA ILE A 101 1.76 9.27 0.34
C ILE A 101 2.56 9.81 -0.86
N ARG A 102 2.01 10.81 -1.58
CA ARG A 102 2.69 11.57 -2.63
C ARG A 102 4.09 12.04 -2.22
N GLU A 103 4.24 12.61 -1.03
CA GLU A 103 5.52 13.09 -0.53
C GLU A 103 6.54 11.96 -0.31
N ILE A 104 6.07 10.76 0.05
CA ILE A 104 6.90 9.56 0.21
C ILE A 104 7.32 9.03 -1.17
N ILE A 105 6.41 8.95 -2.13
CA ILE A 105 6.74 8.54 -3.51
C ILE A 105 7.78 9.49 -4.10
N ARG A 106 7.57 10.81 -3.97
CA ARG A 106 8.52 11.83 -4.41
C ARG A 106 9.89 11.67 -3.73
N PHE A 107 9.94 11.28 -2.45
CA PHE A 107 11.21 10.97 -1.77
C PHE A 107 11.96 9.82 -2.46
N LEU A 108 11.27 8.70 -2.67
CA LEU A 108 11.86 7.50 -3.27
C LEU A 108 12.38 7.79 -4.67
N VAL A 109 11.63 8.54 -5.47
CA VAL A 109 12.01 8.92 -6.84
C VAL A 109 13.17 9.91 -6.86
N GLN A 110 13.10 10.98 -6.06
CA GLN A 110 14.15 12.01 -5.98
C GLN A 110 15.51 11.42 -5.59
N HIS A 111 15.52 10.44 -4.67
CA HIS A 111 16.73 9.78 -4.20
C HIS A 111 17.10 8.52 -5.00
N ARG A 112 16.48 8.29 -6.16
CA ARG A 112 16.75 7.15 -7.05
C ARG A 112 16.67 5.80 -6.33
N MET A 113 15.72 5.66 -5.42
CA MET A 113 15.47 4.40 -4.68
C MET A 113 14.57 3.43 -5.47
N VAL A 114 14.01 3.89 -6.60
CA VAL A 114 13.19 3.11 -7.53
C VAL A 114 13.62 3.43 -8.97
N GLU A 115 13.55 2.44 -9.87
CA GLU A 115 13.99 2.61 -11.25
C GLU A 115 12.84 2.80 -12.25
N VAL A 116 11.66 2.24 -11.97
CA VAL A 116 10.50 2.34 -12.87
C VAL A 116 9.25 2.70 -12.07
N LEU A 117 8.48 3.66 -12.57
CA LEU A 117 7.16 4.02 -12.03
C LEU A 117 6.06 3.54 -12.98
N VAL A 118 4.99 3.00 -12.41
CA VAL A 118 3.76 2.68 -13.13
C VAL A 118 2.59 3.25 -12.34
N THR A 119 1.81 4.13 -12.97
CA THR A 119 0.60 4.69 -12.36
C THR A 119 -0.46 4.98 -13.40
N THR A 120 -1.66 5.28 -12.92
CA THR A 120 -2.81 5.72 -13.73
C THR A 120 -2.75 7.24 -13.99
N ALA A 121 -3.52 7.75 -14.96
CA ALA A 121 -3.56 9.19 -15.28
C ALA A 121 -3.71 10.11 -14.05
N GLY A 122 -4.63 9.77 -13.13
CA GLY A 122 -4.82 10.49 -11.87
C GLY A 122 -3.56 10.61 -11.01
N GLY A 123 -2.65 9.62 -11.06
CA GLY A 123 -1.39 9.67 -10.32
C GLY A 123 -0.36 10.63 -10.92
N ILE A 124 -0.53 11.03 -12.18
CA ILE A 124 0.27 12.06 -12.83
C ILE A 124 -0.37 13.43 -12.64
N GLU A 125 -1.63 13.59 -13.06
CA GLU A 125 -2.28 14.90 -13.05
C GLU A 125 -2.42 15.47 -11.63
N GLU A 126 -2.70 14.65 -10.62
CA GLU A 126 -2.83 15.13 -9.24
C GLU A 126 -1.49 15.55 -8.62
N ASP A 127 -0.37 14.98 -9.07
CA ASP A 127 0.97 15.43 -8.64
C ASP A 127 1.26 16.84 -9.17
N LEU A 128 0.96 17.08 -10.45
CA LEU A 128 1.11 18.36 -11.12
C LEU A 128 0.15 19.42 -10.53
N ILE A 129 -1.12 19.06 -10.36
CA ILE A 129 -2.14 19.93 -9.77
C ILE A 129 -1.74 20.39 -8.36
N LYS A 130 -1.13 19.50 -7.55
CA LYS A 130 -0.66 19.84 -6.20
C LYS A 130 0.45 20.89 -6.17
N CYS A 131 1.15 21.13 -7.28
CA CYS A 131 2.09 22.24 -7.42
C CYS A 131 1.39 23.58 -7.70
N LEU A 132 0.13 23.56 -8.17
CA LEU A 132 -0.67 24.73 -8.50
C LEU A 132 -1.62 25.13 -7.36
N ALA A 133 -2.24 24.14 -6.70
CA ALA A 133 -3.19 24.35 -5.62
C ALA A 133 -3.32 23.11 -4.71
N PRO A 134 -3.60 23.30 -3.41
CA PRO A 134 -3.64 22.19 -2.44
C PRO A 134 -4.92 21.34 -2.54
N THR A 135 -4.81 20.12 -1.99
CA THR A 135 -5.93 19.21 -1.69
C THR A 135 -6.23 19.27 -0.19
N TYR A 136 -7.51 19.17 0.19
CA TYR A 136 -7.96 19.34 1.57
C TYR A 136 -8.54 18.05 2.16
N LYS A 137 -8.48 17.91 3.49
CA LYS A 137 -9.17 16.84 4.22
C LYS A 137 -10.66 17.14 4.33
N GLY A 138 -11.49 16.14 4.07
CA GLY A 138 -12.94 16.13 4.27
C GLY A 138 -13.39 14.81 4.91
N GLU A 139 -14.58 14.33 4.51
CA GLU A 139 -15.18 13.10 5.04
C GLU A 139 -15.81 12.25 3.93
N PHE A 140 -15.82 10.93 4.12
CA PHE A 140 -16.43 9.99 3.17
C PHE A 140 -17.95 10.19 3.01
N SER A 141 -18.61 10.61 4.08
CA SER A 141 -20.06 10.77 4.21
C SER A 141 -20.61 12.05 3.57
N LEU A 142 -19.76 12.97 3.09
CA LEU A 142 -20.20 14.25 2.54
C LEU A 142 -21.13 14.04 1.32
N PRO A 143 -22.36 14.61 1.34
CA PRO A 143 -23.33 14.43 0.26
C PRO A 143 -22.84 15.00 -1.07
N GLY A 144 -22.82 14.16 -2.11
CA GLY A 144 -22.33 14.54 -3.44
C GLY A 144 -23.08 15.71 -4.07
N SER A 145 -24.39 15.83 -3.81
CA SER A 145 -25.22 16.95 -4.30
C SER A 145 -24.76 18.30 -3.75
N SER A 146 -24.46 18.38 -2.44
CA SER A 146 -23.95 19.61 -1.83
C SER A 146 -22.55 19.93 -2.33
N LEU A 147 -21.67 18.93 -2.45
CA LEU A 147 -20.32 19.14 -2.97
C LEU A 147 -20.34 19.65 -4.41
N ARG A 148 -21.17 19.06 -5.28
CA ARG A 148 -21.32 19.49 -6.67
C ARG A 148 -21.83 20.92 -6.76
N SER A 149 -22.82 21.30 -5.95
CA SER A 149 -23.33 22.69 -5.92
C SER A 149 -22.28 23.73 -5.50
N LYS A 150 -21.20 23.29 -4.84
CA LYS A 150 -20.09 24.12 -4.37
C LYS A 150 -18.82 24.00 -5.24
N GLY A 151 -18.86 23.22 -6.32
CA GLY A 151 -17.68 22.96 -7.15
C GLY A 151 -16.55 22.22 -6.40
N LEU A 152 -16.90 21.29 -5.52
CA LEU A 152 -15.94 20.46 -4.78
C LEU A 152 -15.97 19.02 -5.29
N ASN A 153 -14.81 18.50 -5.67
CA ASN A 153 -14.65 17.10 -6.09
C ASN A 153 -14.16 16.27 -4.89
N ARG A 154 -14.76 15.10 -4.64
CA ARG A 154 -14.43 14.24 -3.50
C ARG A 154 -13.65 13.00 -3.93
N ILE A 155 -12.55 12.73 -3.24
CA ILE A 155 -11.72 11.53 -3.39
C ILE A 155 -11.63 10.85 -2.02
N GLY A 156 -12.51 9.89 -1.74
CA GLY A 156 -12.63 9.29 -0.42
C GLY A 156 -13.01 10.33 0.65
N ASN A 157 -12.09 10.61 1.58
CA ASN A 157 -12.17 11.68 2.58
C ASN A 157 -11.31 12.91 2.23
N LEU A 158 -10.99 13.12 0.96
CA LEU A 158 -10.26 14.29 0.47
C LEU A 158 -11.17 15.13 -0.44
N LEU A 159 -10.88 16.43 -0.51
CA LEU A 159 -11.59 17.40 -1.33
C LEU A 159 -10.62 18.18 -2.21
N VAL A 160 -10.96 18.26 -3.51
CA VAL A 160 -10.24 19.04 -4.53
C VAL A 160 -11.19 20.10 -5.08
N PRO A 161 -10.96 21.40 -4.81
CA PRO A 161 -11.74 22.46 -5.43
C PRO A 161 -11.65 22.43 -6.95
N ASN A 162 -12.74 22.73 -7.65
CA ASN A 162 -12.76 22.72 -9.12
C ASN A 162 -11.78 23.75 -9.72
N ASP A 163 -11.51 24.85 -9.00
CA ASP A 163 -10.49 25.85 -9.34
C ASP A 163 -9.10 25.24 -9.57
N ASN A 164 -8.76 24.14 -8.88
CA ASN A 164 -7.52 23.42 -9.11
C ASN A 164 -7.43 22.88 -10.55
N TYR A 165 -8.54 22.39 -11.10
CA TYR A 165 -8.60 21.90 -12.48
C TYR A 165 -8.60 23.04 -13.50
N CYS A 166 -9.22 24.18 -13.17
CA CYS A 166 -9.13 25.39 -14.01
C CYS A 166 -7.67 25.87 -14.13
N LYS A 167 -6.95 25.96 -13.01
CA LYS A 167 -5.51 26.28 -13.01
C LYS A 167 -4.68 25.27 -13.78
N PHE A 168 -5.05 23.99 -13.70
CA PHE A 168 -4.38 22.95 -14.46
C PHE A 168 -4.62 23.09 -15.96
N GLU A 169 -5.84 23.40 -16.39
CA GLU A 169 -6.15 23.69 -17.79
C GLU A 169 -5.32 24.87 -18.30
N ASP A 170 -5.29 25.98 -17.57
CA ASP A 170 -4.49 27.16 -17.92
C ASP A 170 -3.00 26.84 -18.06
N TRP A 171 -2.48 25.93 -17.22
CA TRP A 171 -1.08 25.51 -17.24
C TRP A 171 -0.76 24.49 -18.34
N ILE A 172 -1.63 23.51 -18.58
CA ILE A 172 -1.38 22.38 -19.49
C ILE A 172 -1.60 22.75 -20.95
N MET A 173 -2.57 23.62 -21.26
CA MET A 173 -2.96 23.93 -22.64
C MET A 173 -1.80 24.45 -23.51
N PRO A 174 -0.97 25.42 -23.06
CA PRO A 174 0.19 25.85 -23.85
C PRO A 174 1.21 24.74 -24.11
N ILE A 175 1.36 23.79 -23.16
CA ILE A 175 2.25 22.64 -23.32
C ILE A 175 1.68 21.70 -24.39
N LEU A 176 0.37 21.43 -24.38
CA LEU A 176 -0.28 20.58 -25.38
C LEU A 176 -0.17 21.17 -26.78
N ASP A 177 -0.32 22.49 -26.94
CA ASP A 177 -0.12 23.18 -28.22
C ASP A 177 1.31 22.98 -28.75
N GLN A 178 2.31 23.09 -27.87
CA GLN A 178 3.71 22.84 -28.22
C GLN A 178 3.97 21.37 -28.60
N LEU A 179 3.39 20.42 -27.86
CA LEU A 179 3.51 18.98 -28.18
C LEU A 179 2.87 18.65 -29.54
N LEU A 180 1.75 19.28 -29.88
CA LEU A 180 1.09 19.13 -31.18
C LEU A 180 1.96 19.69 -32.32
N LEU A 181 2.57 20.86 -32.10
CA LEU A 181 3.50 21.45 -33.05
C LEU A 181 4.67 20.48 -33.34
N GLU A 182 5.38 20.03 -32.30
CA GLU A 182 6.50 19.09 -32.42
C GLU A 182 6.09 17.78 -33.13
N GLN A 183 4.89 17.27 -32.83
CA GLN A 183 4.37 16.05 -33.48
C GLN A 183 4.20 16.24 -34.99
N THR A 184 3.69 17.41 -35.41
CA THR A 184 3.36 17.69 -36.82
C THR A 184 4.58 18.16 -37.62
N THR A 185 5.54 18.84 -37.00
CA THR A 185 6.73 19.38 -37.68
C THR A 185 7.94 18.44 -37.62
N GLU A 186 8.13 17.72 -36.52
CA GLU A 186 9.34 16.91 -36.28
C GLU A 186 9.10 15.40 -36.42
N THR A 187 7.88 14.96 -36.81
CA THR A 187 7.47 13.54 -36.88
C THR A 187 7.66 12.76 -35.57
N ARG A 188 7.71 13.47 -34.43
CA ARG A 188 7.84 12.87 -33.11
C ARG A 188 6.57 12.11 -32.74
N LYS A 189 6.71 10.89 -32.21
CA LYS A 189 5.58 10.07 -31.74
C LYS A 189 5.53 10.09 -30.22
N TRP A 190 4.52 10.73 -29.66
CA TRP A 190 4.36 10.82 -28.21
C TRP A 190 3.85 9.52 -27.61
N VAL A 191 4.42 9.15 -26.46
CA VAL A 191 4.05 7.98 -25.66
C VAL A 191 3.90 8.36 -24.19
N PRO A 192 3.06 7.67 -23.41
CA PRO A 192 2.84 7.94 -21.98
C PRO A 192 3.99 7.41 -21.12
N SER A 193 5.18 7.99 -21.26
CA SER A 193 6.37 7.60 -20.50
C SER A 193 7.31 8.80 -20.24
N ALA A 194 8.29 8.59 -19.36
CA ALA A 194 9.38 9.54 -19.10
C ALA A 194 10.33 9.76 -20.30
N SER A 195 10.13 9.07 -21.42
CA SER A 195 10.81 9.33 -22.69
C SER A 195 9.87 9.92 -23.75
N GLY A 196 8.61 10.18 -23.37
CA GLY A 196 7.57 10.77 -24.20
C GLY A 196 6.98 12.00 -23.53
N TYR A 197 5.67 12.21 -23.61
CA TYR A 197 5.08 13.49 -23.21
C TYR A 197 5.17 13.75 -21.70
N LEU A 198 5.24 12.71 -20.85
CA LEU A 198 5.38 12.88 -19.41
C LEU A 198 6.72 13.51 -19.01
N TRP A 199 7.74 13.46 -19.88
CA TRP A 199 8.99 14.17 -19.65
C TRP A 199 8.85 15.69 -19.86
N SER A 200 7.90 16.09 -20.70
CA SER A 200 7.64 17.48 -21.03
C SER A 200 6.68 18.16 -20.05
N LEU A 201 6.04 17.39 -19.16
CA LEU A 201 5.18 17.87 -18.08
C LEU A 201 6.01 18.12 -16.81
#